data_AF-A0A352R8K6-F1
#
_entry.id   AF-A0A352R8K6-F1
#
_cell.length_a   1.000
_cell.length_b   1.000
_cell.length_c   1.000
_cell.angle_alpha   90.00
_cell.angle_beta   90.00
_cell.angle_gamma   90.00
#
_symmetry.space_group_name_H-M   'P 1'
#
loop_
_entity.id
_entity.type
_entity.pdbx_description
1 polymer ?
#
loop_
_entity_poly.entity_id
_entity_poly.type
_entity_poly.pdbx_seq_one_letter_code
_entity_poly.pdbx_strand_id
1 'polypeptide(L)'
;MINNYDSAETCLLKGSANSKKQESTSFTGKKGALLSFMTVFLMLFSFVFVQGQSVTNYAFSTTTTGSLALDANGNTVDMSTGTTQLHAPGVDDVASAVNAIGFNFISMGVMHTNFSANSNGALALGNVAIAASGTTNGGSATTTFIAPFGGDQVTHATGKVHYKVVGSAPNRTLVVEWMNMEMDWQSTTSNGTYQARIYETSGVIEFVYGSMSVADTFATGPIIGFSGGATAGKIASVTSSTNA
;
A
#
# COMPACT_ATOMS: atom_id res chain seq x y z
N MET A 1 45.47 78.14 53.51
CA MET A 1 46.21 78.14 52.24
C MET A 1 47.49 77.37 52.45
N ILE A 2 47.82 76.53 51.46
CA ILE A 2 49.05 75.73 51.27
C ILE A 2 49.09 74.41 52.06
N ASN A 3 48.66 73.38 51.33
CA ASN A 3 48.93 71.96 51.54
C ASN A 3 50.44 71.69 51.34
N ASN A 4 50.97 70.70 52.05
CA ASN A 4 52.05 69.84 51.54
C ASN A 4 51.98 68.52 52.30
N TYR A 5 51.29 67.55 51.70
CA TYR A 5 51.33 66.14 52.09
C TYR A 5 52.21 65.40 51.09
N ASP A 6 52.88 64.38 51.60
CA ASP A 6 53.93 63.55 51.01
C ASP A 6 53.72 63.11 49.56
N SER A 7 54.85 63.00 48.87
CA SER A 7 55.03 62.38 47.56
C SER A 7 54.48 60.96 47.51
N ALA A 8 53.54 60.71 46.59
CA ALA A 8 53.12 59.36 46.23
C ALA A 8 54.18 58.71 45.33
N GLU A 9 54.86 57.68 45.83
CA GLU A 9 55.65 56.79 44.98
C GLU A 9 54.74 55.93 44.10
N THR A 10 55.11 55.87 42.82
CA THR A 10 54.43 55.14 41.77
C THR A 10 54.76 53.65 41.86
N CYS A 11 53.81 52.82 42.29
CA CYS A 11 53.94 51.37 42.19
C CYS A 11 53.53 50.90 40.78
N LEU A 12 54.52 50.75 39.90
CA LEU A 12 54.38 50.11 38.60
C LEU A 12 54.22 48.58 38.77
N LEU A 13 52.99 48.10 38.86
CA LEU A 13 52.70 46.67 38.73
C LEU A 13 52.84 46.24 37.26
N LYS A 14 53.97 45.63 36.93
CA LYS A 14 54.16 44.86 35.68
C LYS A 14 53.13 43.74 35.65
N GLY A 15 52.32 43.69 34.59
CA GLY A 15 51.38 42.60 34.36
C GLY A 15 52.08 41.25 34.24
N SER A 16 51.50 40.22 34.88
CA SER A 16 51.68 38.83 34.47
C SER A 16 50.31 38.26 34.16
N ALA A 17 50.00 38.12 32.88
CA ALA A 17 48.83 37.40 32.41
C ALA A 17 49.11 35.90 32.54
N ASN A 18 48.76 35.31 33.67
CA ASN A 18 48.68 33.85 33.81
C ASN A 18 47.61 33.47 34.86
N SER A 19 46.36 33.86 34.60
CA SER A 19 45.23 33.11 35.15
C SER A 19 44.91 32.00 34.13
N LYS A 20 45.54 30.83 34.31
CA LYS A 20 45.00 29.63 33.69
C LYS A 20 43.70 29.32 34.41
N LYS A 21 42.56 29.53 33.75
CA LYS A 21 41.29 28.92 34.16
C LYS A 21 41.54 27.43 34.31
N GLN A 22 41.49 26.95 35.54
CA GLN A 22 41.45 25.53 35.83
C GLN A 22 40.04 25.06 35.43
N GLU A 23 39.89 24.61 34.19
CA GLU A 23 38.68 23.89 33.80
C GLU A 23 38.59 22.64 34.67
N SER A 24 37.52 22.54 35.46
CA SER A 24 37.25 21.34 36.24
C SER A 24 37.03 20.18 35.26
N THR A 25 37.94 19.21 35.30
CA THR A 25 37.89 17.96 34.52
C THR A 25 36.77 17.02 34.96
N SER A 26 35.72 17.51 35.64
CA SER A 26 34.66 16.70 36.23
C SER A 26 33.39 16.60 35.38
N PHE A 27 33.30 17.30 34.23
CA PHE A 27 32.07 17.32 33.42
C PHE A 27 32.13 16.51 32.12
N THR A 28 33.27 15.89 31.79
CA THR A 28 33.43 15.14 30.52
C THR A 28 32.91 13.70 30.63
N GLY A 29 33.05 13.05 31.79
CA GLY A 29 32.61 11.66 32.00
C GLY A 29 31.09 11.47 31.91
N LYS A 30 30.30 12.45 32.39
CA LYS A 30 28.83 12.39 32.35
C LYS A 30 28.27 12.52 30.94
N LYS A 31 28.88 13.32 30.06
CA LYS A 31 28.43 13.49 28.67
C LYS A 31 28.68 12.24 27.82
N GLY A 32 29.83 11.58 28.00
CA GLY A 32 30.13 10.33 27.31
C GLY A 32 29.21 9.18 27.74
N ALA A 33 28.93 9.06 29.04
CA ALA A 33 28.01 8.06 29.57
C ALA A 33 26.57 8.29 29.09
N LEU A 34 26.11 9.55 29.02
CA LEU A 34 24.76 9.88 28.59
C LEU A 34 24.58 9.70 27.08
N LEU A 35 25.61 10.02 26.28
CA LEU A 35 25.61 9.76 24.83
C LEU A 35 25.62 8.25 24.54
N SER A 36 26.46 7.48 25.25
CA SER A 36 26.51 6.02 25.11
C SER A 36 25.20 5.37 25.57
N PHE A 37 24.60 5.85 26.66
CA PHE A 37 23.27 5.43 27.10
C PHE A 37 22.19 5.75 26.07
N MET A 38 22.16 6.96 25.50
CA MET A 38 21.21 7.33 24.44
C MET A 38 21.38 6.45 23.20
N THR A 39 22.62 6.14 22.82
CA THR A 39 22.91 5.31 21.65
C THR A 39 22.47 3.87 21.87
N VAL A 40 22.75 3.29 23.05
CA VAL A 40 22.29 1.95 23.43
C VAL A 40 20.77 1.90 23.60
N PHE A 41 20.15 2.96 24.15
CA PHE A 41 18.69 3.08 24.27
C PHE A 41 18.02 3.14 22.89
N LEU A 42 18.55 3.93 21.95
CA LEU A 42 18.10 3.93 20.55
C LEU A 42 18.32 2.58 19.85
N MET A 43 19.40 1.85 20.17
CA MET A 43 19.63 0.48 19.68
C MET A 43 18.64 -0.53 20.28
N LEU A 44 18.25 -0.40 21.55
CA LEU A 44 17.27 -1.29 22.19
C LEU A 44 15.86 -1.13 21.61
N PHE A 45 15.51 0.07 21.11
CA PHE A 45 14.21 0.34 20.50
C PHE A 45 14.20 0.27 18.96
N SER A 46 15.34 0.04 18.30
CA SER A 46 15.38 -0.17 16.84
C SER A 46 15.03 -1.60 16.42
N PHE A 47 14.89 -2.53 17.38
CA PHE A 47 14.21 -3.80 17.17
C PHE A 47 12.71 -3.61 17.32
N VAL A 48 12.11 -2.87 16.39
CA VAL A 48 10.68 -3.01 16.18
C VAL A 48 10.53 -4.42 15.62
N PHE A 49 9.94 -5.34 16.38
CA PHE A 49 9.48 -6.59 15.81
C PHE A 49 8.43 -6.21 14.77
N VAL A 50 8.85 -6.11 13.50
CA VAL A 50 7.93 -6.06 12.38
C VAL A 50 7.26 -7.42 12.39
N GLN A 51 6.11 -7.50 13.06
CA GLN A 51 5.22 -8.63 12.92
C GLN A 51 4.83 -8.62 11.45
N GLY A 52 5.30 -9.61 10.68
CA GLY A 52 4.80 -9.80 9.33
C GLY A 52 3.28 -9.87 9.39
N GLN A 53 2.60 -9.07 8.58
CA GLN A 53 1.14 -9.19 8.48
C GLN A 53 0.85 -10.62 8.02
N SER A 54 -0.03 -11.33 8.74
CA SER A 54 -0.61 -12.57 8.26
C SER A 54 -1.87 -12.25 7.47
N VAL A 55 -2.20 -13.07 6.48
CA VAL A 55 -3.51 -13.03 5.80
C VAL A 55 -4.66 -13.10 6.83
N THR A 56 -4.46 -13.79 7.96
CA THR A 56 -5.40 -13.85 9.10
C THR A 56 -5.60 -12.51 9.82
N ASN A 57 -4.72 -11.52 9.64
CA ASN A 57 -4.81 -10.22 10.30
C ASN A 57 -5.64 -9.20 9.51
N TYR A 58 -6.05 -9.54 8.29
CA TYR A 58 -6.99 -8.71 7.53
C TYR A 58 -8.41 -9.02 8.00
N ALA A 59 -9.09 -8.00 8.51
CA ALA A 59 -10.51 -8.07 8.82
C ALA A 59 -11.32 -7.70 7.56
N PHE A 60 -12.27 -8.56 7.20
CA PHE A 60 -13.27 -8.21 6.21
C PHE A 60 -14.34 -7.32 6.84
N SER A 61 -14.65 -6.21 6.19
CA SER A 61 -15.78 -5.36 6.50
C SER A 61 -16.56 -5.11 5.22
N THR A 62 -17.89 -5.17 5.31
CA THR A 62 -18.79 -4.83 4.20
C THR A 62 -19.55 -3.55 4.51
N THR A 63 -19.97 -2.83 3.48
CA THR A 63 -20.88 -1.69 3.57
C THR A 63 -21.83 -1.70 2.39
N THR A 64 -23.05 -1.21 2.58
CA THR A 64 -24.05 -1.05 1.52
C THR A 64 -23.96 0.31 0.82
N THR A 65 -23.06 1.20 1.26
CA THR A 65 -22.89 2.55 0.71
C THR A 65 -21.74 2.67 -0.29
N GLY A 66 -21.27 1.54 -0.84
CA GLY A 66 -20.20 1.54 -1.84
C GLY A 66 -20.58 2.36 -3.08
N SER A 67 -19.62 3.10 -3.64
CA SER A 67 -19.83 3.90 -4.84
C SER A 67 -18.65 3.77 -5.78
N LEU A 68 -18.93 3.52 -7.07
CA LEU A 68 -17.90 3.54 -8.11
C LEU A 68 -17.36 4.95 -8.38
N ALA A 69 -18.03 6.00 -7.90
CA ALA A 69 -17.71 7.41 -8.19
C ALA A 69 -16.81 8.10 -7.15
N LEU A 70 -16.73 7.57 -5.91
CA LEU A 70 -15.91 8.13 -4.83
C LEU A 70 -15.14 7.00 -4.13
N ASP A 71 -13.87 7.24 -3.84
CA ASP A 71 -13.04 6.35 -3.02
C ASP A 71 -13.10 6.70 -1.52
N ALA A 72 -12.53 5.84 -0.67
CA ALA A 72 -12.51 6.03 0.78
C ALA A 72 -11.66 7.24 1.24
N ASN A 73 -10.79 7.76 0.36
CA ASN A 73 -10.05 9.00 0.59
C ASN A 73 -10.84 10.25 0.15
N GLY A 74 -12.03 10.08 -0.44
CA GLY A 74 -12.84 11.17 -0.98
C GLY A 74 -12.42 11.64 -2.37
N ASN A 75 -11.54 10.91 -3.07
CA ASN A 75 -11.17 11.22 -4.45
C ASN A 75 -12.32 10.85 -5.40
N THR A 76 -12.55 11.67 -6.42
CA THR A 76 -13.44 11.32 -7.53
C THR A 76 -12.82 10.21 -8.39
N VAL A 77 -13.60 9.14 -8.60
CA VAL A 77 -13.23 7.97 -9.41
C VAL A 77 -14.05 7.99 -10.71
N ASP A 78 -13.60 8.77 -11.69
CA ASP A 78 -14.15 8.72 -13.06
C ASP A 78 -13.35 7.78 -13.98
N MET A 79 -13.79 6.54 -14.17
CA MET A 79 -13.12 5.57 -15.04
C MET A 79 -13.43 5.75 -16.54
N SER A 80 -14.23 6.76 -16.93
CA SER A 80 -14.57 6.98 -18.35
C SER A 80 -13.44 7.61 -19.17
N THR A 81 -12.50 8.30 -18.52
CA THR A 81 -11.38 9.00 -19.15
C THR A 81 -10.07 8.82 -18.38
N GLY A 82 -8.94 9.05 -19.05
CA GLY A 82 -7.62 9.04 -18.41
C GLY A 82 -7.18 7.66 -17.87
N THR A 83 -7.79 6.58 -18.35
CA THR A 83 -7.42 5.22 -17.98
C THR A 83 -6.43 4.61 -18.96
N THR A 84 -5.64 3.66 -18.46
CA THR A 84 -4.80 2.79 -19.29
C THR A 84 -5.52 1.45 -19.45
N GLN A 85 -5.73 1.03 -20.69
CA GLN A 85 -6.38 -0.24 -21.00
C GLN A 85 -5.40 -1.40 -20.80
N LEU A 86 -5.84 -2.41 -20.06
CA LEU A 86 -5.13 -3.68 -19.87
C LEU A 86 -5.65 -4.74 -20.82
N HIS A 87 -6.97 -4.85 -20.95
CA HIS A 87 -7.66 -5.78 -21.84
C HIS A 87 -8.72 -5.06 -22.65
N ALA A 88 -8.80 -5.39 -23.94
CA ALA A 88 -9.82 -4.89 -24.86
C ALA A 88 -11.16 -5.62 -24.66
N PRO A 89 -12.23 -5.25 -25.40
CA PRO A 89 -13.45 -6.06 -25.48
C PRO A 89 -13.19 -7.45 -26.07
N GLY A 90 -13.95 -8.47 -25.65
CA GLY A 90 -13.93 -9.83 -26.17
C GLY A 90 -12.68 -10.65 -25.82
N VAL A 91 -12.07 -10.37 -24.67
CA VAL A 91 -10.83 -11.00 -24.20
C VAL A 91 -11.14 -12.05 -23.14
N ASP A 92 -10.66 -13.26 -23.39
CA ASP A 92 -10.83 -14.45 -22.54
C ASP A 92 -9.46 -15.11 -22.27
N ASP A 93 -9.25 -15.55 -21.03
CA ASP A 93 -8.02 -16.24 -20.60
C ASP A 93 -6.71 -15.53 -21.01
N VAL A 94 -6.63 -14.21 -20.76
CA VAL A 94 -5.43 -13.41 -21.02
C VAL A 94 -4.95 -12.68 -19.77
N ALA A 95 -3.63 -12.68 -19.58
CA ALA A 95 -2.94 -11.84 -18.60
C ALA A 95 -2.38 -10.58 -19.25
N SER A 96 -2.48 -9.45 -18.56
CA SER A 96 -1.87 -8.20 -19.02
C SER A 96 -0.35 -8.24 -18.88
N ALA A 97 0.34 -7.33 -19.54
CA ALA A 97 1.70 -6.98 -19.15
C ALA A 97 1.75 -6.48 -17.69
N VAL A 98 2.96 -6.43 -17.12
CA VAL A 98 3.19 -5.84 -15.80
C VAL A 98 3.20 -4.31 -15.93
N ASN A 99 2.47 -3.64 -15.03
CA ASN A 99 2.28 -2.20 -14.99
C ASN A 99 2.69 -1.65 -13.62
N ALA A 100 3.07 -0.37 -13.58
CA ALA A 100 3.41 0.30 -12.33
C ALA A 100 2.14 0.63 -11.51
N ILE A 101 2.19 0.40 -10.19
CA ILE A 101 1.13 0.79 -9.24
C ILE A 101 1.05 2.32 -9.13
N GLY A 102 2.18 3.00 -9.31
CA GLY A 102 2.32 4.46 -9.17
C GLY A 102 2.74 4.91 -7.77
N PHE A 103 2.80 3.99 -6.80
CA PHE A 103 3.31 4.21 -5.44
C PHE A 103 3.80 2.89 -4.84
N ASN A 104 4.48 2.97 -3.70
CA ASN A 104 4.90 1.79 -2.94
C ASN A 104 3.72 1.28 -2.12
N PHE A 105 3.30 0.04 -2.36
CA PHE A 105 2.28 -0.63 -1.57
C PHE A 105 2.92 -1.77 -0.76
N ILE A 106 2.75 -1.76 0.56
CA ILE A 106 3.27 -2.83 1.43
C ILE A 106 2.15 -3.84 1.70
N SER A 107 2.37 -5.09 1.31
CA SER A 107 1.47 -6.21 1.61
C SER A 107 2.27 -7.35 2.22
N MET A 108 1.82 -7.93 3.33
CA MET A 108 2.51 -9.05 4.01
C MET A 108 3.98 -8.77 4.32
N GLY A 109 4.32 -7.50 4.59
CA GLY A 109 5.71 -7.06 4.84
C GLY A 109 6.58 -6.96 3.58
N VAL A 110 6.04 -7.21 2.39
CA VAL A 110 6.73 -7.08 1.11
C VAL A 110 6.26 -5.81 0.40
N MET A 111 7.23 -5.06 -0.13
CA MET A 111 6.95 -3.89 -0.95
C MET A 111 6.65 -4.29 -2.40
N HIS A 112 5.51 -3.82 -2.90
CA HIS A 112 5.10 -3.97 -4.29
C HIS A 112 5.03 -2.60 -4.95
N THR A 113 5.60 -2.49 -6.15
CA THR A 113 5.56 -1.29 -7.00
C THR A 113 4.87 -1.54 -8.33
N ASN A 114 4.56 -2.79 -8.63
CA ASN A 114 4.05 -3.26 -9.91
C ASN A 114 2.90 -4.24 -9.72
N PHE A 115 2.05 -4.35 -10.74
CA PHE A 115 0.93 -5.29 -10.77
C PHE A 115 0.65 -5.76 -12.20
N SER A 116 -0.19 -6.78 -12.35
CA SER A 116 -0.80 -7.19 -13.62
C SER A 116 -2.20 -7.72 -13.36
N ALA A 117 -3.09 -7.73 -14.35
CA ALA A 117 -4.46 -8.20 -14.22
C ALA A 117 -4.83 -9.17 -15.34
N ASN A 118 -5.73 -10.11 -15.08
CA ASN A 118 -6.29 -10.99 -16.10
C ASN A 118 -7.73 -10.57 -16.46
N SER A 119 -8.24 -11.10 -17.58
CA SER A 119 -9.65 -10.98 -17.98
C SER A 119 -10.59 -11.63 -16.97
N ASN A 120 -10.08 -12.57 -16.19
CA ASN A 120 -10.78 -13.44 -15.25
C ASN A 120 -11.00 -12.84 -13.85
N GLY A 121 -11.05 -11.52 -13.72
CA GLY A 121 -11.43 -10.84 -12.48
C GLY A 121 -10.40 -10.83 -11.34
N ALA A 122 -9.11 -11.02 -11.65
CA ALA A 122 -8.04 -11.01 -10.67
C ALA A 122 -6.80 -10.20 -11.11
N LEU A 123 -6.04 -9.73 -10.12
CA LEU A 123 -4.75 -9.09 -10.31
C LEU A 123 -3.68 -9.71 -9.39
N ALA A 124 -2.42 -9.60 -9.81
CA ALA A 124 -1.25 -10.00 -9.03
C ALA A 124 -0.36 -8.79 -8.77
N LEU A 125 0.22 -8.73 -7.57
CA LEU A 125 1.24 -7.76 -7.21
C LEU A 125 2.63 -8.33 -7.45
N GLY A 126 3.54 -7.49 -7.95
CA GLY A 126 4.93 -7.84 -8.22
C GLY A 126 5.32 -7.76 -9.69
N ASN A 127 6.48 -8.34 -10.00
CA ASN A 127 7.14 -8.20 -11.31
C ASN A 127 6.83 -9.37 -12.26
N VAL A 128 6.01 -10.31 -11.83
CA VAL A 128 5.59 -11.48 -12.62
C VAL A 128 4.13 -11.29 -12.99
N ALA A 129 3.81 -11.46 -14.27
CA ALA A 129 2.44 -11.38 -14.73
C ALA A 129 1.59 -12.46 -14.06
N ILE A 130 0.33 -12.12 -13.75
CA ILE A 130 -0.67 -13.07 -13.27
C ILE A 130 -0.88 -14.17 -14.32
N ALA A 131 -1.30 -15.34 -13.88
CA ALA A 131 -1.74 -16.38 -14.79
C ALA A 131 -3.04 -15.97 -15.50
N ALA A 132 -3.21 -16.49 -16.72
CA ALA A 132 -4.29 -16.07 -17.60
C ALA A 132 -5.65 -16.67 -17.20
N SER A 133 -5.66 -17.94 -16.78
CA SER A 133 -6.89 -18.72 -16.54
C SER A 133 -7.56 -18.42 -15.21
N GLY A 134 -8.89 -18.31 -15.22
CA GLY A 134 -9.73 -18.14 -14.03
C GLY A 134 -9.57 -19.21 -12.97
N THR A 135 -9.30 -20.45 -13.37
CA THR A 135 -9.04 -21.59 -12.47
C THR A 135 -7.80 -21.40 -11.60
N THR A 136 -6.84 -20.59 -12.07
CA THR A 136 -5.57 -20.31 -11.39
C THR A 136 -5.64 -19.12 -10.44
N ASN A 137 -6.79 -18.44 -10.38
CA ASN A 137 -7.05 -17.39 -9.38
C ASN A 137 -7.05 -17.94 -7.94
N GLY A 138 -6.95 -19.26 -7.75
CA GLY A 138 -6.81 -19.93 -6.44
C GLY A 138 -5.47 -19.78 -5.72
N GLY A 139 -4.57 -18.92 -6.21
CA GLY A 139 -3.27 -18.66 -5.60
C GLY A 139 -2.26 -19.78 -5.82
N SER A 140 -1.42 -19.62 -6.86
CA SER A 140 -0.18 -20.40 -6.97
C SER A 140 0.78 -20.01 -5.84
N ALA A 141 1.73 -20.89 -5.52
CA ALA A 141 2.52 -20.88 -4.29
C ALA A 141 3.34 -19.59 -3.99
N THR A 142 3.40 -18.61 -4.89
CA THR A 142 4.36 -17.49 -4.80
C THR A 142 3.84 -16.12 -5.22
N THR A 143 2.54 -15.96 -5.48
CA THR A 143 2.01 -14.68 -6.00
C THR A 143 1.01 -14.07 -5.04
N THR A 144 1.27 -12.83 -4.60
CA THR A 144 0.28 -12.00 -3.91
C THR A 144 -0.78 -11.62 -4.93
N PHE A 145 -1.97 -12.23 -4.84
CA PHE A 145 -3.07 -11.94 -5.76
C PHE A 145 -4.24 -11.31 -5.02
N ILE A 146 -5.02 -10.53 -5.75
CA ILE A 146 -6.21 -9.84 -5.31
C ILE A 146 -7.31 -10.13 -6.34
N ALA A 147 -8.43 -10.67 -5.89
CA ALA A 147 -9.55 -11.04 -6.74
C ALA A 147 -10.82 -10.40 -6.17
N PRO A 148 -11.25 -9.23 -6.67
CA PRO A 148 -12.56 -8.69 -6.35
C PRO A 148 -13.67 -9.63 -6.83
N PHE A 149 -13.49 -10.31 -7.97
CA PHE A 149 -14.42 -11.34 -8.43
C PHE A 149 -13.71 -12.32 -9.37
N GLY A 150 -12.80 -13.12 -8.83
CA GLY A 150 -12.01 -14.08 -9.61
C GLY A 150 -12.86 -15.28 -10.04
N GLY A 151 -12.86 -15.61 -11.32
CA GLY A 151 -13.62 -16.74 -11.86
C GLY A 151 -13.30 -16.95 -13.32
N ASP A 152 -14.14 -17.70 -14.02
CA ASP A 152 -14.07 -17.86 -15.47
C ASP A 152 -14.93 -16.75 -16.12
N GLN A 153 -14.28 -15.72 -16.67
CA GLN A 153 -14.92 -14.51 -17.18
C GLN A 153 -14.29 -14.00 -18.47
N VAL A 154 -15.12 -13.30 -19.24
CA VAL A 154 -14.74 -12.68 -20.50
C VAL A 154 -15.10 -11.19 -20.47
N THR A 155 -14.27 -10.33 -21.07
CA THR A 155 -14.69 -8.94 -21.30
C THR A 155 -15.78 -8.93 -22.38
N HIS A 156 -16.96 -8.41 -22.09
CA HIS A 156 -18.04 -8.32 -23.09
C HIS A 156 -17.60 -7.47 -24.30
N ALA A 157 -18.38 -7.47 -25.39
CA ALA A 157 -18.16 -6.61 -26.56
C ALA A 157 -18.15 -5.10 -26.23
N THR A 158 -18.71 -4.71 -25.08
CA THR A 158 -18.68 -3.34 -24.53
C THR A 158 -17.84 -3.21 -23.26
N GLY A 159 -17.06 -4.26 -22.94
CA GLY A 159 -16.27 -4.39 -21.73
C GLY A 159 -14.78 -4.24 -21.97
N LYS A 160 -14.06 -4.11 -20.86
CA LYS A 160 -12.61 -3.95 -20.83
C LYS A 160 -12.11 -4.11 -19.40
N VAL A 161 -10.81 -4.39 -19.28
CA VAL A 161 -10.09 -4.22 -18.02
C VAL A 161 -9.15 -3.03 -18.17
N HIS A 162 -9.18 -2.10 -17.24
CA HIS A 162 -8.40 -0.86 -17.32
C HIS A 162 -8.13 -0.31 -15.93
N TYR A 163 -7.16 0.60 -15.83
CA TYR A 163 -6.77 1.17 -14.55
C TYR A 163 -6.40 2.65 -14.63
N LYS A 164 -6.40 3.31 -13.47
CA LYS A 164 -5.77 4.61 -13.27
C LYS A 164 -5.38 4.80 -11.81
N VAL A 165 -4.54 5.79 -11.55
CA VAL A 165 -4.28 6.30 -10.19
C VAL A 165 -5.05 7.59 -9.99
N VAL A 166 -5.80 7.70 -8.90
CA VAL A 166 -6.49 8.93 -8.49
C VAL A 166 -5.85 9.51 -7.23
N GLY A 167 -6.17 10.77 -6.95
CA GLY A 167 -5.62 11.49 -5.81
C GLY A 167 -4.19 11.99 -6.02
N SER A 168 -3.57 12.45 -4.95
CA SER A 168 -2.18 12.95 -4.93
C SER A 168 -1.46 12.40 -3.71
N ALA A 169 -0.14 12.28 -3.78
CA ALA A 169 0.63 11.74 -2.67
C ALA A 169 0.43 12.61 -1.40
N PRO A 170 0.29 12.01 -0.21
CA PRO A 170 0.41 10.58 0.10
C PRO A 170 -0.93 9.82 0.12
N ASN A 171 -1.98 10.33 -0.54
CA ASN A 171 -3.34 9.76 -0.52
C ASN A 171 -3.79 9.30 -1.92
N ARG A 172 -2.90 8.60 -2.64
CA ARG A 172 -3.22 8.02 -3.94
C ARG A 172 -3.97 6.70 -3.80
N THR A 173 -4.79 6.41 -4.80
CA THR A 173 -5.51 5.15 -4.92
C THR A 173 -5.30 4.60 -6.32
N LEU A 174 -4.76 3.39 -6.43
CA LEU A 174 -4.79 2.63 -7.68
C LEU A 174 -6.18 2.03 -7.82
N VAL A 175 -6.88 2.35 -8.90
CA VAL A 175 -8.18 1.79 -9.26
C VAL A 175 -8.00 0.90 -10.48
N VAL A 176 -8.25 -0.40 -10.32
CA VAL A 176 -8.33 -1.37 -11.42
C VAL A 176 -9.79 -1.76 -11.57
N GLU A 177 -10.36 -1.55 -12.75
CA GLU A 177 -11.76 -1.82 -13.04
C GLU A 177 -11.89 -2.91 -14.11
N TRP A 178 -12.76 -3.87 -13.83
CA TRP A 178 -13.31 -4.80 -14.79
C TRP A 178 -14.70 -4.28 -15.16
N MET A 179 -14.81 -3.71 -16.35
CA MET A 179 -16.02 -3.06 -16.84
C MET A 179 -16.76 -3.99 -17.79
N ASN A 180 -18.06 -4.13 -17.58
CA ASN A 180 -18.97 -4.92 -18.41
C ASN A 180 -18.43 -6.33 -18.69
N MET A 181 -18.26 -7.12 -17.63
CA MET A 181 -17.81 -8.50 -17.72
C MET A 181 -18.97 -9.45 -18.00
N GLU A 182 -18.72 -10.46 -18.82
CA GLU A 182 -19.48 -11.70 -18.87
C GLU A 182 -18.97 -12.55 -17.69
N MET A 183 -19.80 -12.70 -16.65
CA MET A 183 -19.37 -13.25 -15.35
C MET A 183 -19.38 -14.79 -15.31
N ASP A 184 -19.71 -15.41 -16.44
CA ASP A 184 -19.66 -16.82 -16.78
C ASP A 184 -19.30 -16.89 -18.28
N TRP A 185 -18.43 -17.81 -18.70
CA TRP A 185 -17.93 -17.93 -20.07
C TRP A 185 -19.03 -18.18 -21.11
N GLN A 186 -20.19 -18.68 -20.68
CA GLN A 186 -21.36 -18.88 -21.54
C GLN A 186 -22.28 -17.66 -21.62
N SER A 187 -22.06 -16.65 -20.78
CA SER A 187 -22.88 -15.45 -20.77
C SER A 187 -22.64 -14.64 -22.03
N THR A 188 -23.71 -14.11 -22.61
CA THR A 188 -23.64 -13.14 -23.71
C THR A 188 -24.09 -11.75 -23.26
N THR A 189 -24.02 -11.49 -21.96
CA THR A 189 -24.53 -10.26 -21.34
C THR A 189 -23.44 -9.59 -20.53
N SER A 190 -23.44 -8.26 -20.53
CA SER A 190 -22.64 -7.45 -19.61
C SER A 190 -23.18 -7.57 -18.19
N ASN A 191 -22.77 -8.61 -17.48
CA ASN A 191 -23.26 -8.98 -16.15
C ASN A 191 -22.77 -8.05 -15.04
N GLY A 192 -21.56 -7.50 -15.14
CA GLY A 192 -21.03 -6.74 -14.02
C GLY A 192 -19.90 -5.77 -14.30
N THR A 193 -19.84 -4.73 -13.47
CA THR A 193 -18.72 -3.80 -13.39
C THR A 193 -18.28 -3.70 -11.94
N TYR A 194 -17.00 -3.90 -11.69
CA TYR A 194 -16.43 -3.90 -10.35
C TYR A 194 -14.97 -3.44 -10.34
N GLN A 195 -14.52 -3.00 -9.17
CA GLN A 195 -13.20 -2.41 -8.97
C GLN A 195 -12.45 -3.09 -7.82
N ALA A 196 -11.15 -3.25 -8.01
CA ALA A 196 -10.20 -3.35 -6.90
C ALA A 196 -9.53 -1.99 -6.71
N ARG A 197 -9.50 -1.51 -5.47
CA ARG A 197 -8.86 -0.24 -5.09
C ARG A 197 -7.79 -0.50 -4.05
N ILE A 198 -6.57 -0.05 -4.34
CA ILE A 198 -5.41 -0.18 -3.45
C ILE A 198 -5.00 1.21 -2.99
N TYR A 199 -4.96 1.42 -1.68
CA TYR A 199 -4.71 2.72 -1.07
C TYR A 199 -3.25 2.84 -0.61
N GLU A 200 -2.62 3.97 -0.94
CA GLU A 200 -1.18 4.19 -0.73
C GLU A 200 -0.72 4.04 0.73
N THR A 201 -1.44 4.63 1.69
CA THR A 201 -0.98 4.76 3.09
C THR A 201 -1.69 3.84 4.08
N SER A 202 -2.93 3.46 3.81
CA SER A 202 -3.74 2.70 4.78
C SER A 202 -3.47 1.19 4.74
N GLY A 203 -2.82 0.69 3.69
CA GLY A 203 -2.68 -0.75 3.45
C GLY A 203 -4.01 -1.44 3.10
N VAL A 204 -5.08 -0.67 2.89
CA VAL A 204 -6.42 -1.16 2.57
C VAL A 204 -6.48 -1.59 1.11
N ILE A 205 -7.12 -2.74 0.90
CA ILE A 205 -7.61 -3.20 -0.38
C ILE A 205 -9.13 -3.18 -0.28
N GLU A 206 -9.79 -2.45 -1.17
CA GLU A 206 -11.25 -2.34 -1.22
C GLU A 206 -11.77 -2.96 -2.52
N PHE A 207 -12.86 -3.73 -2.40
CA PHE A 207 -13.61 -4.24 -3.53
C PHE A 207 -14.93 -3.49 -3.61
N VAL A 208 -15.19 -2.87 -4.76
CA VAL A 208 -16.38 -2.06 -4.99
C VAL A 208 -17.12 -2.60 -6.19
N TYR A 209 -18.41 -2.89 -6.00
CA TYR A 209 -19.26 -3.48 -7.01
C TYR A 209 -20.28 -2.43 -7.47
N GLY A 210 -20.47 -2.31 -8.78
CA GLY A 210 -21.65 -1.64 -9.33
C GLY A 210 -22.89 -2.51 -9.18
N SER A 211 -23.98 -2.12 -9.83
CA SER A 211 -25.09 -3.05 -10.03
C SER A 211 -24.63 -4.20 -10.91
N MET A 212 -24.75 -5.43 -10.40
CA MET A 212 -24.30 -6.64 -11.09
C MET A 212 -25.42 -7.68 -11.12
N SER A 213 -25.51 -8.41 -12.23
CA SER A 213 -26.36 -9.59 -12.40
C SER A 213 -25.46 -10.82 -12.37
N VAL A 214 -25.31 -11.37 -11.18
CA VAL A 214 -24.37 -12.45 -10.88
C VAL A 214 -25.14 -13.77 -10.84
N ALA A 215 -24.61 -14.80 -11.50
CA ALA A 215 -25.23 -16.14 -11.50
C ALA A 215 -25.20 -16.77 -10.10
N ASP A 216 -26.15 -17.67 -9.83
CA ASP A 216 -26.21 -18.42 -8.56
C ASP A 216 -25.23 -19.61 -8.54
N THR A 217 -24.66 -19.99 -9.68
CA THR A 217 -23.76 -21.13 -9.84
C THR A 217 -22.63 -20.79 -10.81
N PHE A 218 -21.41 -21.17 -10.46
CA PHE A 218 -20.20 -20.93 -11.25
C PHE A 218 -19.48 -22.26 -11.49
N ALA A 219 -18.93 -22.44 -12.69
CA ALA A 219 -18.06 -23.57 -12.98
C ALA A 219 -16.75 -23.50 -12.16
N THR A 220 -16.19 -22.29 -12.02
CA THR A 220 -15.08 -21.99 -11.10
C THR A 220 -15.26 -20.64 -10.43
N GLY A 221 -14.97 -20.58 -9.13
CA GLY A 221 -15.16 -19.36 -8.33
C GLY A 221 -16.61 -19.19 -7.82
N PRO A 222 -17.00 -17.97 -7.41
CA PRO A 222 -16.18 -16.78 -7.44
C PRO A 222 -15.21 -16.75 -6.26
N ILE A 223 -14.00 -16.30 -6.52
CA ILE A 223 -13.02 -15.97 -5.49
C ILE A 223 -13.16 -14.47 -5.25
N ILE A 224 -13.71 -14.11 -4.09
CA ILE A 224 -13.75 -12.73 -3.61
C ILE A 224 -12.79 -12.65 -2.44
N GLY A 225 -11.58 -12.15 -2.66
CA GLY A 225 -10.54 -12.23 -1.66
C GLY A 225 -9.15 -11.90 -2.16
N PHE A 226 -8.15 -12.32 -1.39
CA PHE A 226 -6.75 -12.10 -1.71
C PHE A 226 -5.87 -13.18 -1.04
N SER A 227 -4.66 -13.35 -1.55
CA SER A 227 -3.62 -14.19 -0.95
C SER A 227 -2.36 -13.39 -0.68
N GLY A 228 -1.69 -13.74 0.41
CA GLY A 228 -0.38 -13.20 0.77
C GLY A 228 0.80 -13.83 0.02
N GLY A 229 0.58 -14.80 -0.88
CA GLY A 229 1.62 -15.37 -1.73
C GLY A 229 2.67 -16.25 -1.04
N ALA A 230 2.53 -16.51 0.27
CA ALA A 230 3.50 -17.32 1.05
C ALA A 230 3.25 -18.83 0.95
N THR A 231 2.00 -19.25 0.75
CA THR A 231 1.59 -20.66 0.67
C THR A 231 0.51 -20.82 -0.38
N ALA A 232 0.65 -21.83 -1.24
CA ALA A 232 -0.35 -22.16 -2.26
C ALA A 232 -1.74 -22.40 -1.64
N GLY A 233 -2.79 -21.91 -2.30
CA GLY A 233 -4.17 -22.14 -1.88
C GLY A 233 -4.58 -21.49 -0.56
N LYS A 234 -3.74 -20.64 0.06
CA LYS A 234 -4.11 -19.86 1.25
C LYS A 234 -4.67 -18.51 0.85
N ILE A 235 -5.99 -18.46 0.74
CA ILE A 235 -6.77 -17.28 0.36
C ILE A 235 -7.59 -16.84 1.57
N ALA A 236 -7.56 -15.55 1.89
CA ALA A 236 -8.62 -14.95 2.69
C ALA A 236 -9.73 -14.51 1.74
N SER A 237 -10.93 -15.04 1.91
CA SER A 237 -12.05 -14.81 1.01
C SER A 237 -13.38 -14.68 1.74
N VAL A 238 -14.34 -14.04 1.08
CA VAL A 238 -15.75 -13.99 1.45
C VAL A 238 -16.59 -14.72 0.41
N THR A 239 -17.75 -15.23 0.81
CA THR A 239 -18.72 -15.84 -0.11
C THR A 239 -19.56 -14.76 -0.79
N SER A 240 -19.90 -14.97 -2.07
CA SER A 240 -20.73 -14.05 -2.86
C SER A 240 -22.18 -13.91 -2.35
N SER A 241 -22.68 -14.82 -1.50
CA SER A 241 -24.05 -14.80 -0.97
C SER A 241 -24.09 -14.53 0.54
N THR A 242 -24.08 -13.25 0.93
CA THR A 242 -24.75 -12.75 2.16
C THR A 242 -24.94 -11.22 2.17
N ASN A 243 -24.44 -10.49 1.17
CA ASN A 243 -24.51 -9.02 1.15
C ASN A 243 -24.68 -8.46 -0.27
N ALA A 244 -25.71 -8.90 -0.98
CA ALA A 244 -26.28 -8.15 -2.11
C ALA A 244 -27.46 -7.32 -1.60
#